data_AF-A0A958PJB2-F1
#
_entry.id   AF-A0A958PJB2-F1
#
_cell.length_a   1.000
_cell.length_b   1.000
_cell.length_c   1.000
_cell.angle_alpha   90.00
_cell.angle_beta   90.00
_cell.angle_gamma   90.00
#
_symmetry.space_group_name_H-M   'P 1'
#
loop_
_entity.id
_entity.type
_entity.pdbx_description
1 polymer ?
#
loop_
_entity_poly.entity_id
_entity_poly.type
_entity_poly.pdbx_seq_one_letter_code
_entity_poly.pdbx_strand_id
1 'polypeptide(L)'
;MVKDSKTGKKKEQRKWGLLVGLLLVELVLYSVMPKGERERAPMGYVVKDGHVYTVAWKVTDGQFQLNQFSDLREALHFANKELALYPAHLRPIPARTPLERVWVSDISGSFTLLWKAANNPFLFKWTFDQERDARYFANAFEAGAYSQSPFGHSLLLVPKATN
;
A
#
# COMPACT_ATOMS: atom_id res chain seq x y z
N MET A 1 43.54 58.37 -16.37
CA MET A 1 43.43 58.00 -14.95
C MET A 1 42.17 57.17 -14.79
N VAL A 2 42.27 55.83 -14.84
CA VAL A 2 41.11 54.91 -14.78
C VAL A 2 41.45 53.82 -13.77
N LYS A 3 41.12 54.08 -12.50
CA LYS A 3 41.04 53.09 -11.42
C LYS A 3 39.64 53.28 -10.87
N ASP A 4 38.72 52.35 -11.12
CA ASP A 4 37.51 52.10 -10.30
C ASP A 4 36.60 51.01 -10.92
N SER A 5 37.13 49.81 -11.15
CA SER A 5 36.32 48.66 -11.65
C SER A 5 36.46 47.39 -10.81
N LYS A 6 37.43 47.31 -9.89
CA LYS A 6 37.73 46.05 -9.17
C LYS A 6 36.85 45.79 -7.94
N THR A 7 36.18 46.80 -7.39
CA THR A 7 35.38 46.70 -6.15
C THR A 7 33.99 46.08 -6.37
N GLY A 8 33.38 46.26 -7.56
CA GLY A 8 32.07 45.69 -7.89
C GLY A 8 32.08 44.15 -8.01
N LYS A 9 33.06 43.60 -8.73
CA LYS A 9 33.18 42.13 -8.96
C LYS A 9 33.32 41.33 -7.66
N LYS A 10 33.98 41.90 -6.63
CA LYS A 10 34.21 41.24 -5.35
C LYS A 10 32.94 41.14 -4.49
N LYS A 11 32.03 42.11 -4.60
CA LYS A 11 30.70 42.07 -3.95
C LYS A 11 29.78 41.05 -4.62
N GLU A 12 29.86 40.93 -5.94
CA GLU A 12 29.05 40.00 -6.72
C GLU A 12 29.44 38.54 -6.46
N GLN A 13 30.74 38.22 -6.46
CA GLN A 13 31.25 36.88 -6.13
C GLN A 13 30.86 36.43 -4.72
N ARG A 14 30.84 37.35 -3.74
CA ARG A 14 30.39 37.04 -2.37
C ARG A 14 28.91 36.68 -2.30
N LYS A 15 28.04 37.32 -3.08
CA LYS A 15 26.61 37.01 -3.13
C LYS A 15 26.34 35.63 -3.71
N TRP A 16 27.04 35.29 -4.79
CA TRP A 16 26.94 33.96 -5.42
C TRP A 16 27.46 32.85 -4.50
N GLY A 17 28.57 33.06 -3.81
CA GLY A 17 29.07 32.10 -2.82
C GLY A 17 28.09 31.83 -1.68
N LEU A 18 27.39 32.87 -1.21
CA LEU A 18 26.37 32.76 -0.17
C LEU A 18 25.13 31.98 -0.64
N LEU A 19 24.65 32.26 -1.86
CA LEU A 19 23.51 31.55 -2.45
C LEU A 19 23.81 30.07 -2.69
N VAL A 20 24.99 29.76 -3.23
CA VAL A 20 25.41 28.37 -3.46
C VAL A 20 25.60 27.63 -2.14
N GLY A 21 26.16 28.30 -1.12
CA GLY A 21 26.27 27.73 0.23
C GLY A 21 24.91 27.41 0.84
N LEU A 22 23.92 28.28 0.66
CA LEU A 22 22.57 28.08 1.20
C LEU A 22 21.83 26.93 0.50
N LEU A 23 21.95 26.83 -0.83
CA LEU A 23 21.42 25.70 -1.61
C LEU A 23 22.04 24.37 -1.20
N LEU A 24 23.36 24.33 -0.97
CA LEU A 24 24.04 23.11 -0.53
C LEU A 24 23.58 22.69 0.88
N VAL A 25 23.39 23.65 1.79
CA VAL A 25 22.87 23.36 3.14
C VAL A 25 21.46 22.80 3.07
N GLU A 26 20.58 23.37 2.24
CA GLU A 26 19.22 22.86 2.03
C GLU A 26 19.22 21.44 1.46
N LEU A 27 20.09 21.16 0.49
CA LEU A 27 20.23 19.82 -0.10
C LEU A 27 20.72 18.79 0.93
N VAL A 28 21.67 19.18 1.79
CA VAL A 28 22.17 18.35 2.90
C VAL A 28 21.06 18.13 3.93
N LEU A 29 20.30 19.17 4.30
CA LEU A 29 19.18 19.03 5.22
C LEU A 29 18.08 18.10 4.67
N TYR A 30 17.79 18.16 3.37
CA TYR A 30 16.83 17.25 2.72
C TYR A 30 17.31 15.79 2.67
N SER A 31 18.61 15.56 2.61
CA SER A 31 19.19 14.21 2.54
C SER A 31 19.49 13.60 3.92
N VAL A 32 19.66 14.44 4.94
CA VAL A 32 19.88 14.02 6.34
C VAL A 32 18.59 14.04 7.16
N MET A 33 17.51 14.69 6.68
CA MET A 33 16.19 14.52 7.27
C MET A 33 15.89 13.02 7.34
N PRO A 34 15.70 12.46 8.55
CA PRO A 34 15.36 11.07 8.67
C PRO A 34 14.10 10.89 7.83
N LYS A 35 14.18 10.02 6.81
CA LYS A 35 12.97 9.51 6.15
C LYS A 35 12.14 8.97 7.29
N GLY A 36 11.15 9.78 7.73
CA GLY A 36 10.47 9.57 9.01
C GLY A 36 10.13 8.11 9.11
N GLU A 37 10.41 7.49 10.27
CA GLU A 37 10.10 6.09 10.51
C GLU A 37 8.72 5.84 9.90
N ARG A 38 8.68 5.12 8.77
CA ARG A 38 7.44 4.97 8.00
C ARG A 38 6.47 4.36 8.98
N GLU A 39 5.49 5.16 9.38
CA GLU A 39 4.62 4.82 10.49
C GLU A 39 3.95 3.51 10.12
N ARG A 40 4.34 2.43 10.83
CA ARG A 40 3.92 1.10 10.45
C ARG A 40 2.42 1.02 10.71
N ALA A 41 1.66 0.92 9.64
CA ALA A 41 0.23 0.73 9.76
C ALA A 41 -0.03 -0.56 10.57
N PRO A 42 -0.83 -0.51 11.66
CA PRO A 42 -1.09 -1.68 12.49
C PRO A 42 -1.90 -2.75 11.75
N MET A 43 -2.65 -2.36 10.71
CA MET A 43 -3.41 -3.25 9.84
C MET A 43 -3.85 -2.55 8.56
N GLY A 44 -4.20 -3.34 7.55
CA GLY A 44 -4.88 -2.86 6.35
C GLY A 44 -5.71 -3.92 5.66
N TYR A 45 -6.23 -3.58 4.50
CA TYR A 45 -7.16 -4.39 3.72
C TYR A 45 -6.89 -4.16 2.24
N VAL A 46 -6.98 -5.21 1.43
CA VAL A 46 -7.09 -5.10 -0.03
C VAL A 46 -8.50 -5.50 -0.43
N VAL A 47 -9.17 -4.59 -1.12
CA VAL A 47 -10.53 -4.74 -1.63
C VAL A 47 -10.52 -4.66 -3.15
N LYS A 48 -11.35 -5.45 -3.81
CA LYS A 48 -11.58 -5.35 -5.24
C LYS A 48 -12.94 -4.72 -5.50
N ASP A 49 -12.94 -3.68 -6.34
CA ASP A 49 -14.15 -3.05 -6.86
C ASP A 49 -14.00 -2.79 -8.37
N GLY A 50 -14.82 -3.45 -9.19
CA GLY A 50 -14.66 -3.42 -10.64
C GLY A 50 -13.23 -3.81 -11.05
N HIS A 51 -12.57 -2.98 -11.87
CA HIS A 51 -11.19 -3.18 -12.32
C HIS A 51 -10.13 -2.55 -11.40
N VAL A 52 -10.52 -2.15 -10.18
CA VAL A 52 -9.67 -1.41 -9.25
C VAL A 52 -9.43 -2.22 -7.97
N TYR A 53 -8.20 -2.18 -7.49
CA TYR A 53 -7.77 -2.70 -6.21
C TYR A 53 -7.54 -1.54 -5.26
N THR A 54 -8.27 -1.51 -4.16
CA THR A 54 -8.12 -0.48 -3.12
C THR A 54 -7.37 -1.06 -1.93
N VAL A 55 -6.26 -0.42 -1.57
CA VAL A 55 -5.55 -0.66 -0.30
C VAL A 55 -6.05 0.35 0.71
N ALA A 56 -6.69 -0.15 1.77
CA ALA A 56 -7.13 0.67 2.90
C ALA A 56 -6.31 0.32 4.14
N TRP A 57 -5.74 1.29 4.84
CA TRP A 57 -4.97 1.03 6.06
C TRP A 57 -5.31 2.00 7.17
N LYS A 58 -5.19 1.52 8.40
CA LYS A 58 -5.45 2.33 9.59
C LYS A 58 -4.19 3.13 9.92
N VAL A 59 -4.34 4.43 10.12
CA VAL A 59 -3.29 5.32 10.63
C VAL A 59 -3.42 5.50 12.15
N THR A 60 -2.43 6.12 12.79
CA THR A 60 -2.32 6.17 14.26
C THR A 60 -3.42 6.98 14.94
N ASP A 61 -4.01 7.96 14.25
CA ASP A 61 -5.19 8.69 14.71
C ASP A 61 -6.50 7.88 14.63
N GLY A 62 -6.41 6.64 14.13
CA GLY A 62 -7.52 5.71 14.01
C GLY A 62 -8.31 5.82 12.71
N GLN A 63 -8.02 6.80 11.85
CA GLN A 63 -8.66 6.95 10.54
C GLN A 63 -8.15 5.92 9.54
N PHE A 64 -8.91 5.72 8.46
CA PHE A 64 -8.47 4.93 7.32
C PHE A 64 -8.00 5.83 6.20
N GLN A 65 -6.82 5.53 5.67
CA GLN A 65 -6.36 6.06 4.39
C GLN A 65 -6.55 5.01 3.31
N LEU A 66 -6.72 5.48 2.08
CA LEU A 66 -7.08 4.68 0.91
C LEU A 66 -6.15 5.03 -0.24
N ASN A 67 -5.71 4.02 -0.98
CA ASN A 67 -5.04 4.21 -2.26
C ASN A 67 -5.54 3.17 -3.26
N GLN A 68 -5.65 3.56 -4.52
CA GLN A 68 -6.26 2.76 -5.59
C GLN A 68 -5.23 2.40 -6.66
N PHE A 69 -5.33 1.17 -7.16
CA PHE A 69 -4.43 0.59 -8.15
C PHE A 69 -5.24 -0.15 -9.21
N SER A 70 -4.77 -0.16 -10.45
CA SER A 70 -5.37 -0.96 -11.53
C SER A 70 -4.87 -2.41 -11.53
N ASP A 71 -3.76 -2.70 -10.83
CA ASP A 71 -3.14 -4.02 -10.79
C ASP A 71 -2.92 -4.52 -9.35
N LEU A 72 -3.23 -5.79 -9.11
CA LEU A 72 -3.12 -6.41 -7.79
C LEU A 72 -1.68 -6.45 -7.28
N ARG A 73 -0.70 -6.69 -8.16
CA ARG A 73 0.71 -6.74 -7.79
C ARG A 73 1.18 -5.37 -7.33
N GLU A 74 0.74 -4.29 -7.97
CA GLU A 74 1.05 -2.92 -7.55
C GLU A 74 0.45 -2.61 -6.18
N ALA A 75 -0.82 -2.95 -5.96
CA ALA A 75 -1.48 -2.79 -4.66
C ALA A 75 -0.73 -3.52 -3.53
N LEU A 76 -0.36 -4.79 -3.77
CA LEU A 76 0.40 -5.59 -2.80
C LEU A 76 1.84 -5.08 -2.62
N HIS A 77 2.46 -4.57 -3.69
CA HIS A 77 3.78 -3.97 -3.63
C HIS A 77 3.77 -2.71 -2.76
N PHE A 78 2.78 -1.83 -2.95
CA PHE A 78 2.57 -0.64 -2.12
C PHE A 78 2.36 -1.03 -0.65
N ALA A 79 1.45 -1.96 -0.37
CA ALA A 79 1.20 -2.44 0.99
C ALA A 79 2.49 -2.96 1.66
N ASN A 80 3.31 -3.70 0.92
CA ASN A 80 4.56 -4.24 1.45
C ASN A 80 5.63 -3.16 1.64
N LYS A 81 5.93 -2.37 0.60
CA LYS A 81 7.06 -1.45 0.61
C LYS A 81 6.78 -0.17 1.38
N GLU A 82 5.59 0.37 1.24
CA GLU A 82 5.24 1.65 1.86
C GLU A 82 4.66 1.47 3.26
N LEU A 83 3.86 0.41 3.48
CA LEU A 83 3.14 0.21 4.75
C LEU A 83 3.72 -0.90 5.63
N ALA A 84 4.69 -1.68 5.14
CA ALA A 84 5.21 -2.88 5.81
C ALA A 84 4.12 -3.92 6.17
N LEU A 85 3.06 -3.97 5.35
CA LEU A 85 1.89 -4.81 5.50
C LEU A 85 1.91 -6.00 4.53
N TYR A 86 1.41 -7.14 5.01
CA TYR A 86 1.45 -8.43 4.33
C TYR A 86 0.11 -9.16 4.52
N PRO A 87 -0.33 -9.97 3.55
CA PRO A 87 -1.52 -10.81 3.73
C PRO A 87 -1.47 -11.67 4.99
N ALA A 88 -2.57 -11.70 5.74
CA ALA A 88 -2.63 -12.38 7.04
C ALA A 88 -2.37 -13.89 6.98
N HIS A 89 -2.62 -14.54 5.85
CA HIS A 89 -2.35 -15.98 5.67
C HIS A 89 -0.86 -16.36 5.79
N LEU A 90 0.04 -15.39 5.71
CA LEU A 90 1.47 -15.59 5.99
C LEU A 90 1.75 -15.70 7.50
N ARG A 91 0.70 -15.68 8.34
CA ARG A 91 0.73 -15.92 9.77
C ARG A 91 -0.43 -16.84 10.19
N PRO A 92 -0.25 -17.68 11.21
CA PRO A 92 -1.36 -18.40 11.83
C PRO A 92 -2.16 -17.43 12.72
N ILE A 93 -3.00 -16.60 12.10
CA ILE A 93 -4.02 -15.83 12.81
C ILE A 93 -5.33 -16.61 12.66
N PRO A 94 -6.07 -16.92 13.74
CA PRO A 94 -7.38 -17.52 13.63
C PRO A 94 -8.22 -16.68 12.69
N ALA A 95 -8.75 -17.30 11.62
CA ALA A 95 -9.62 -16.61 10.68
C ALA A 95 -10.77 -15.98 11.47
N ARG A 96 -10.85 -14.64 11.46
CA ARG A 96 -11.93 -13.94 12.18
C ARG A 96 -13.31 -14.32 11.63
N THR A 97 -13.35 -14.73 10.37
CA THR A 97 -14.55 -15.22 9.70
C THR A 97 -14.21 -16.55 9.04
N PRO A 98 -14.59 -17.70 9.64
CA PRO A 98 -14.35 -18.99 9.03
C PRO A 98 -15.08 -19.09 7.69
N LEU A 99 -14.44 -19.75 6.73
CA LEU A 99 -15.03 -20.02 5.41
C LEU A 99 -15.43 -21.50 5.34
N GLU A 100 -16.62 -21.75 4.81
CA GLU A 100 -17.10 -23.11 4.51
C GLU A 100 -16.49 -23.63 3.21
N ARG A 101 -16.42 -22.76 2.20
CA ARG A 101 -15.93 -23.10 0.87
C ARG A 101 -15.45 -21.87 0.11
N VAL A 102 -14.40 -22.05 -0.68
CA VAL A 102 -13.85 -21.08 -1.64
C VAL A 102 -13.56 -21.81 -2.94
N TRP A 103 -13.84 -21.20 -4.09
CA TRP A 103 -13.47 -21.76 -5.39
C TRP A 103 -13.45 -20.68 -6.47
N VAL A 104 -12.75 -20.98 -7.58
CA VAL A 104 -12.70 -20.14 -8.78
C VAL A 104 -13.38 -20.89 -9.91
N SER A 105 -14.25 -20.20 -10.64
CA SER A 105 -14.89 -20.70 -11.87
C SER A 105 -14.53 -19.80 -13.03
N ASP A 106 -14.29 -20.39 -14.20
CA ASP A 106 -14.28 -19.64 -15.47
C ASP A 106 -15.73 -19.59 -15.99
N ILE A 107 -16.19 -18.38 -16.30
CA ILE A 107 -17.50 -18.14 -16.89
C ILE A 107 -17.28 -17.22 -18.09
N SER A 108 -17.27 -17.80 -19.30
CA SER A 108 -17.17 -17.08 -20.56
C SER A 108 -15.94 -16.15 -20.65
N GLY A 109 -14.78 -16.60 -20.14
CA GLY A 109 -13.53 -15.84 -20.19
C GLY A 109 -13.37 -14.82 -19.06
N SER A 110 -14.29 -14.82 -18.09
CA SER A 110 -14.17 -14.09 -16.82
C SER A 110 -13.95 -15.06 -15.67
N PHE A 111 -13.02 -14.74 -14.77
CA PHE A 111 -12.70 -15.60 -13.64
C PHE A 111 -13.46 -15.15 -12.41
N THR A 112 -14.39 -15.97 -11.93
CA THR A 112 -15.24 -15.65 -10.78
C THR A 112 -14.77 -16.40 -9.55
N LEU A 113 -14.30 -15.66 -8.54
CA LEU A 113 -14.11 -16.14 -7.19
C LEU A 113 -15.47 -16.23 -6.48
N LEU A 114 -15.77 -17.37 -5.90
CA LEU A 114 -16.96 -17.63 -5.11
C LEU A 114 -16.54 -18.09 -3.72
N TRP A 115 -17.20 -17.58 -2.68
CA TRP A 115 -16.94 -18.03 -1.31
C TRP A 115 -18.19 -17.95 -0.44
N LYS A 116 -18.22 -18.82 0.55
CA LYS A 116 -19.30 -18.95 1.53
C LYS A 116 -18.70 -18.84 2.93
N ALA A 117 -19.07 -17.79 3.66
CA ALA A 117 -18.68 -17.64 5.06
C ALA A 117 -19.54 -18.54 5.95
N ALA A 118 -18.92 -19.06 7.01
CA ALA A 118 -19.60 -19.81 8.05
C ALA A 118 -20.71 -18.94 8.67
N ASN A 119 -21.88 -19.54 8.88
CA ASN A 119 -23.05 -18.88 9.51
C ASN A 119 -23.60 -17.65 8.74
N ASN A 120 -23.19 -17.44 7.48
CA ASN A 120 -23.76 -16.42 6.62
C ASN A 120 -24.58 -17.09 5.52
N PRO A 121 -25.88 -16.80 5.32
CA PRO A 121 -26.70 -17.50 4.33
C PRO A 121 -26.33 -17.16 2.88
N PHE A 122 -25.55 -16.10 2.64
CA PHE A 122 -25.26 -15.61 1.31
C PHE A 122 -24.01 -16.26 0.70
N LEU A 123 -24.10 -16.51 -0.60
CA LEU A 123 -22.94 -16.82 -1.45
C LEU A 123 -22.38 -15.51 -1.99
N PHE A 124 -21.11 -15.25 -1.73
CA PHE A 124 -20.42 -14.06 -2.22
C PHE A 124 -19.65 -14.37 -3.49
N LYS A 125 -19.49 -13.35 -4.34
CA LYS A 125 -18.77 -13.48 -5.61
C LYS A 125 -17.98 -12.23 -5.95
N TRP A 126 -16.86 -12.44 -6.63
CA TRP A 126 -16.08 -11.42 -7.30
C TRP A 126 -15.63 -11.91 -8.67
N THR A 127 -15.70 -11.03 -9.66
CA THR A 127 -15.25 -11.31 -11.02
C THR A 127 -13.91 -10.62 -11.28
N PHE A 128 -13.00 -11.30 -11.97
CA PHE A 128 -11.65 -10.86 -12.30
C PHE A 128 -11.39 -11.01 -13.79
N ASP A 129 -10.61 -10.09 -14.35
CA ASP A 129 -10.14 -10.17 -15.74
C ASP A 129 -9.00 -11.18 -15.91
N GLN A 130 -8.26 -11.45 -14.83
CA GLN A 130 -7.13 -12.37 -14.81
C GLN A 130 -7.34 -13.51 -13.83
N GLU A 131 -7.16 -14.75 -14.30
CA GLU A 131 -7.27 -15.96 -13.47
C GLU A 131 -6.30 -15.93 -12.29
N ARG A 132 -5.09 -15.43 -12.53
CA ARG A 132 -4.03 -15.28 -11.54
C ARG A 132 -4.52 -14.53 -10.30
N ASP A 133 -5.25 -13.43 -10.51
CA ASP A 133 -5.71 -12.57 -9.43
C ASP A 133 -6.86 -13.25 -8.67
N ALA A 134 -7.81 -13.89 -9.38
CA ALA A 134 -8.88 -14.67 -8.76
C ALA A 134 -8.32 -15.80 -7.87
N ARG A 135 -7.34 -16.55 -8.39
CA ARG A 135 -6.67 -17.64 -7.65
C ARG A 135 -5.86 -17.11 -6.47
N TYR A 136 -5.22 -15.96 -6.60
CA TYR A 136 -4.51 -15.34 -5.49
C TYR A 136 -5.45 -15.05 -4.31
N PHE A 137 -6.60 -14.43 -4.57
CA PHE A 137 -7.61 -14.19 -3.53
C PHE A 137 -8.19 -15.49 -2.98
N ALA A 138 -8.46 -16.49 -3.82
CA ALA A 138 -8.95 -17.79 -3.38
C ALA A 138 -8.00 -18.43 -2.36
N ASN A 139 -6.73 -18.57 -2.73
CA ASN A 139 -5.70 -19.17 -1.88
C ASN A 139 -5.50 -18.36 -0.59
N ALA A 140 -5.52 -17.03 -0.68
CA ALA A 140 -5.40 -16.17 0.49
C ALA A 140 -6.60 -16.33 1.45
N PHE A 141 -7.82 -16.47 0.91
CA PHE A 141 -9.04 -16.68 1.67
C PHE A 141 -9.05 -18.04 2.36
N GLU A 142 -8.72 -19.11 1.63
CA GLU A 142 -8.57 -20.47 2.18
C GLU A 142 -7.54 -20.52 3.30
N ALA A 143 -6.44 -19.77 3.15
CA ALA A 143 -5.38 -19.68 4.15
C ALA A 143 -5.68 -18.66 5.28
N GLY A 144 -6.94 -18.18 5.39
CA GLY A 144 -7.43 -17.42 6.53
C GLY A 144 -7.27 -15.90 6.44
N ALA A 145 -6.85 -15.34 5.29
CA ALA A 145 -6.73 -13.90 5.10
C ALA A 145 -8.07 -13.19 4.80
N TYR A 146 -9.16 -13.93 4.63
CA TYR A 146 -10.48 -13.31 4.39
C TYR A 146 -10.95 -12.50 5.60
N SER A 147 -11.48 -11.31 5.34
CA SER A 147 -12.10 -10.45 6.35
C SER A 147 -13.28 -9.66 5.80
N GLN A 148 -14.33 -9.52 6.60
CA GLN A 148 -15.37 -8.52 6.44
C GLN A 148 -14.90 -7.21 7.09
N SER A 149 -14.32 -6.33 6.30
CA SER A 149 -13.82 -5.02 6.72
C SER A 149 -14.92 -3.94 6.61
N PRO A 150 -14.69 -2.73 7.13
CA PRO A 150 -15.57 -1.58 6.86
C PRO A 150 -15.73 -1.24 5.36
N PHE A 151 -14.81 -1.74 4.51
CA PHE A 151 -14.83 -1.58 3.06
C PHE A 151 -15.44 -2.80 2.35
N GLY A 152 -16.13 -3.67 3.09
CA GLY A 152 -16.71 -4.91 2.59
C GLY A 152 -15.75 -6.09 2.66
N HIS A 153 -15.93 -7.05 1.76
CA HIS A 153 -15.10 -8.24 1.67
C HIS A 153 -13.68 -7.87 1.26
N SER A 154 -12.70 -8.47 1.91
CA SER A 154 -11.31 -8.01 1.78
C SER A 154 -10.32 -9.11 2.09
N LEU A 155 -9.10 -8.90 1.62
CA LEU A 155 -7.91 -9.59 2.07
C LEU A 155 -7.28 -8.77 3.20
N LEU A 156 -7.24 -9.34 4.40
CA LEU A 156 -6.65 -8.73 5.59
C LEU A 156 -5.14 -8.64 5.45
N LEU A 157 -4.61 -7.44 5.67
CA LEU A 157 -3.19 -7.16 5.74
C LEU A 157 -2.76 -6.89 7.19
N VAL A 158 -1.66 -7.50 7.59
CA VAL A 158 -1.06 -7.37 8.93
C VAL A 158 0.42 -7.04 8.80
N PRO A 159 1.04 -6.41 9.81
CA PRO A 159 2.47 -6.12 9.79
C PRO A 159 3.30 -7.39 9.55
N LYS A 160 4.55 -7.26 9.10
CA LYS A 160 5.50 -8.40 9.15
C LYS A 160 5.83 -8.73 10.60
N ALA A 161 5.95 -10.01 10.95
CA ALA A 161 6.44 -10.37 12.28
C ALA A 161 7.89 -9.93 12.34
N THR A 162 8.23 -9.05 13.29
CA THR A 162 9.60 -8.91 13.74
C THR A 162 9.89 -10.15 14.57
N ASN A 163 10.56 -11.14 13.97
CA ASN A 163 11.22 -12.19 14.73
C ASN A 163 12.33 -11.59 15.59
#